data_AF-A0A4U9W282-F1
#
_entry.id   AF-A0A4U9W282-F1
#
_cell.length_a   1.000
_cell.length_b   1.000
_cell.length_c   1.000
_cell.angle_alpha   90.00
_cell.angle_beta   90.00
_cell.angle_gamma   90.00
#
_symmetry.space_group_name_H-M   'P 1'
#
loop_
_entity.id
_entity.type
_entity.pdbx_description
1 polymer ?
#
loop_
_entity_poly.entity_id
_entity_poly.type
_entity_poly.pdbx_seq_one_letter_code
_entity_poly.pdbx_strand_id
1 'polypeptide(L)'
;MPLASVLLHVLLPGQTTVLLWGKNTAVSGKNNVALGAGAVSDGSTLASAAYNPNSLFTLAGTAPVGEVSIGSAGNERRIINVAAGAQDTDAVNVSQLKSVASGLTHYYSVNDNGAQTTTTITTVQPARMLCRGGRGGGGWRLCHGGWL
;
A
#
# COMPACT_ATOMS: atom_id res chain seq x y z
N MET A 1 37.00 -28.85 -1.98
CA MET A 1 35.63 -28.59 -2.46
C MET A 1 34.77 -28.27 -1.25
N PRO A 2 34.31 -27.03 -1.01
CA PRO A 2 33.57 -26.73 0.22
C PRO A 2 32.16 -27.32 0.12
N LEU A 3 31.82 -28.07 1.16
CA LEU A 3 30.64 -28.90 1.32
C LEU A 3 29.33 -28.13 1.15
N ALA A 4 28.35 -28.85 0.62
CA ALA A 4 27.01 -28.41 0.29
C ALA A 4 26.26 -27.78 1.48
N SER A 5 25.75 -26.56 1.30
CA SER A 5 24.61 -26.08 2.07
C SER A 5 23.34 -26.53 1.37
N VAL A 6 22.80 -27.67 1.77
CA VAL A 6 21.48 -28.13 1.36
C VAL A 6 20.80 -28.75 2.58
N LEU A 7 19.70 -28.12 3.01
CA LEU A 7 18.64 -28.61 3.89
C LEU A 7 19.05 -29.04 5.32
N LEU A 8 19.05 -28.08 6.25
CA LEU A 8 18.94 -28.38 7.68
C LEU A 8 17.53 -28.00 8.14
N HIS A 9 16.63 -28.97 8.21
CA HIS A 9 15.46 -28.86 9.09
C HIS A 9 15.99 -29.02 10.52
N VAL A 10 16.33 -27.91 11.19
CA VAL A 10 16.80 -27.99 12.56
C VAL A 10 15.60 -28.24 13.46
N LEU A 11 15.40 -29.49 13.90
CA LEU A 11 14.49 -29.77 15.01
C LEU A 11 15.24 -29.47 16.33
N LEU A 12 15.31 -28.19 16.71
CA LEU A 12 15.73 -27.83 18.07
C LEU A 12 14.61 -28.15 19.05
N PRO A 13 14.92 -28.64 20.27
CA PRO A 13 13.90 -28.88 21.29
C PRO A 13 13.15 -27.58 21.61
N GLY A 14 11.83 -27.60 21.42
CA GLY A 14 10.95 -26.45 21.65
C GLY A 14 10.53 -25.66 20.40
N GLN A 15 11.08 -25.97 19.21
CA GLN A 15 10.76 -25.30 17.95
C GLN A 15 9.93 -26.21 17.03
N THR A 16 8.69 -25.84 16.75
CA THR A 16 7.68 -26.67 16.06
C THR A 16 7.82 -26.72 14.53
N THR A 17 9.04 -26.66 14.00
CA THR A 17 9.46 -26.65 12.56
C THR A 17 10.08 -25.32 12.17
N VAL A 18 11.35 -25.39 11.78
CA VAL A 18 12.12 -24.27 11.23
C VAL A 18 12.63 -24.72 9.86
N LEU A 19 12.24 -24.00 8.82
CA LEU A 19 12.68 -24.25 7.45
C LEU A 19 13.70 -23.18 7.03
N LEU A 20 14.90 -23.62 6.69
CA LEU A 20 15.97 -22.77 6.18
C LEU A 20 16.32 -23.19 4.76
N TRP A 21 16.27 -22.24 3.82
CA TRP A 21 16.78 -22.46 2.46
C TRP A 21 17.77 -21.36 2.09
N GLY A 22 19.05 -21.71 2.00
CA GLY A 22 20.10 -20.81 1.52
C GLY A 22 21.32 -20.79 2.43
N LYS A 23 22.45 -20.31 1.91
CA LYS A 23 23.67 -20.11 2.71
C LYS A 23 23.47 -18.96 3.68
N ASN A 24 24.01 -19.09 4.90
CA ASN A 24 24.01 -18.03 5.91
C ASN A 24 22.61 -17.51 6.25
N THR A 25 21.61 -18.40 6.35
CA THR A 25 20.27 -18.07 6.84
C THR A 25 20.24 -18.12 8.37
N ALA A 26 19.44 -17.26 8.99
CA ALA A 26 19.23 -17.25 10.44
C ALA A 26 17.74 -17.35 10.74
N VAL A 27 17.34 -18.36 11.52
CA VAL A 27 15.96 -18.51 11.98
C VAL A 27 15.92 -18.79 13.47
N SER A 28 15.06 -18.06 14.18
CA SER A 28 14.75 -18.26 15.60
C SER A 28 13.23 -18.23 15.79
N GLY A 29 12.74 -18.61 16.97
CA GLY A 29 11.30 -18.69 17.25
C GLY A 29 10.59 -19.90 16.60
N LYS A 30 9.30 -20.05 16.92
CA LYS A 30 8.46 -21.16 16.46
C LYS A 30 7.86 -20.83 15.09
N ASN A 31 7.74 -21.85 14.23
CA ASN A 31 7.01 -21.79 12.96
C ASN A 31 7.54 -20.77 11.94
N ASN A 32 8.81 -20.38 12.09
CA ASN A 32 9.45 -19.39 11.24
C ASN A 32 10.19 -20.03 10.05
N VAL A 33 10.28 -19.28 8.96
CA VAL A 33 10.88 -19.73 7.70
C VAL A 33 11.81 -18.65 7.14
N ALA A 34 13.03 -19.01 6.78
CA ALA A 34 13.93 -18.14 6.01
C ALA A 34 14.23 -18.72 4.62
N LEU A 35 13.96 -17.93 3.59
CA LEU A 35 14.10 -18.30 2.19
C LEU A 35 15.09 -17.38 1.47
N GLY A 36 16.17 -17.95 0.96
CA GLY A 36 17.25 -17.26 0.25
C GLY A 36 18.48 -17.02 1.13
N ALA A 37 19.65 -16.88 0.48
CA ALA A 37 20.90 -16.66 1.19
C ALA A 37 20.88 -15.35 2.01
N GLY A 38 21.34 -15.38 3.25
CA GLY A 38 21.34 -14.21 4.14
C GLY A 38 19.95 -13.80 4.66
N ALA A 39 18.90 -14.61 4.45
CA ALA A 39 17.58 -14.32 4.98
C ALA A 39 17.52 -14.54 6.50
N VAL A 40 16.82 -13.64 7.20
CA VAL A 40 16.70 -13.64 8.67
C VAL A 40 15.23 -13.63 9.06
N SER A 41 14.80 -14.64 9.83
CA SER A 41 13.46 -14.75 10.41
C SER A 41 13.57 -15.09 11.90
N ASP A 42 13.60 -14.08 12.75
CA ASP A 42 13.82 -14.23 14.18
C ASP A 42 12.54 -14.06 15.03
N GLY A 43 11.40 -13.79 14.39
CA GLY A 43 10.11 -13.58 15.04
C GLY A 43 9.96 -12.18 15.66
N SER A 44 10.92 -11.28 15.45
CA SER A 44 10.85 -9.90 15.96
C SER A 44 9.60 -9.15 15.47
N THR A 45 9.03 -9.54 14.33
CA THR A 45 7.83 -8.90 13.76
C THR A 45 6.52 -9.41 14.37
N LEU A 46 6.52 -10.60 14.99
CA LEU A 46 5.29 -11.27 15.47
C LEU A 46 4.59 -10.54 16.63
N ALA A 47 5.35 -9.78 17.43
CA ALA A 47 4.80 -8.96 18.51
C ALA A 47 4.36 -7.56 18.04
N SER A 48 4.68 -7.18 16.81
CA SER A 48 4.31 -5.86 16.28
C SER A 48 2.83 -5.84 15.92
N ALA A 49 2.14 -4.77 16.32
CA ALA A 49 0.75 -4.57 15.92
C ALA A 49 0.64 -4.46 14.40
N ALA A 50 -0.40 -5.08 13.83
CA ALA A 50 -0.71 -4.93 12.43
C ALA A 50 -0.91 -3.44 12.06
N TYR A 51 -0.36 -3.04 10.92
CA TYR A 51 -0.47 -1.66 10.45
C TYR A 51 -1.91 -1.36 10.01
N ASN A 52 -2.66 -0.63 10.86
CA ASN A 52 -4.02 -0.19 10.58
C ASN A 52 -4.15 1.35 10.67
N PRO A 53 -3.65 2.08 9.67
CA PRO A 53 -3.76 3.53 9.69
C PRO A 53 -5.23 3.92 9.66
N ASN A 54 -5.62 4.86 10.54
CA ASN A 54 -6.96 5.46 10.60
C ASN A 54 -8.10 4.50 11.01
N SER A 55 -7.82 3.22 11.25
CA SER A 55 -8.76 2.24 11.84
C SER A 55 -10.15 2.16 11.16
N LEU A 56 -10.21 2.43 9.86
CA LEU A 56 -11.47 2.49 9.10
C LEU A 56 -12.10 1.11 8.86
N PHE A 57 -11.29 0.05 8.96
CA PHE A 57 -11.71 -1.33 8.73
C PHE A 57 -11.07 -2.25 9.76
N THR A 58 -11.77 -3.35 10.08
CA THR A 58 -11.21 -4.44 10.89
C THR A 58 -10.27 -5.28 10.02
N LEU A 59 -9.06 -5.53 10.50
CA LEU A 59 -8.09 -6.36 9.80
C LEU A 59 -8.35 -7.84 10.08
N ALA A 60 -8.24 -8.67 9.04
CA ALA A 60 -8.12 -10.12 9.19
C ALA A 60 -6.68 -10.51 9.55
N GLY A 61 -6.50 -11.68 10.17
CA GLY A 61 -5.16 -12.28 10.35
C GLY A 61 -4.20 -11.55 11.30
N THR A 62 -4.69 -10.79 12.28
CA THR A 62 -3.85 -9.94 13.15
C THR A 62 -2.99 -10.69 14.18
N ALA A 63 -3.08 -12.02 14.25
CA ALA A 63 -2.33 -12.86 15.19
C ALA A 63 -1.49 -13.90 14.42
N PRO A 64 -0.35 -13.51 13.82
CA PRO A 64 0.50 -14.44 13.08
C PRO A 64 1.12 -15.48 14.02
N VAL A 65 1.14 -16.74 13.60
CA VAL A 65 1.74 -17.86 14.36
C VAL A 65 3.22 -18.09 14.04
N GLY A 66 3.74 -17.37 13.04
CA GLY A 66 5.09 -17.46 12.49
C GLY A 66 5.24 -16.49 11.32
N GLU A 67 6.47 -16.26 10.87
CA GLU A 67 6.78 -15.36 9.76
C GLU A 67 7.63 -16.08 8.69
N VAL A 68 7.56 -15.57 7.46
CA VAL A 68 8.41 -16.03 6.36
C VAL A 68 9.25 -14.85 5.89
N SER A 69 10.56 -14.93 6.12
CA SER A 69 11.50 -13.93 5.61
C SER A 69 12.14 -14.40 4.32
N ILE A 70 12.16 -13.53 3.32
CA ILE A 70 12.84 -13.76 2.03
C ILE A 70 14.13 -12.96 1.90
N GLY A 71 14.61 -12.33 2.98
CA GLY A 71 15.73 -11.40 2.96
C GLY A 71 16.15 -10.93 4.35
N SER A 72 16.86 -9.82 4.38
CA SER A 72 17.22 -9.11 5.62
C SER A 72 17.11 -7.61 5.37
N ALA A 73 17.14 -6.80 6.42
CA ALA A 73 17.11 -5.36 6.29
C ALA A 73 18.23 -4.87 5.34
N GLY A 74 17.86 -4.11 4.32
CA GLY A 74 18.74 -3.64 3.25
C GLY A 74 19.09 -4.68 2.17
N ASN A 75 18.57 -5.90 2.28
CA ASN A 75 18.73 -6.99 1.32
C ASN A 75 17.37 -7.63 1.00
N GLU A 76 16.36 -6.79 0.75
CA GLU A 76 15.01 -7.23 0.40
C GLU A 76 14.97 -7.86 -0.99
N ARG A 77 14.01 -8.76 -1.20
CA ARG A 77 13.79 -9.43 -2.49
C ARG A 77 12.38 -9.16 -2.97
N ARG A 78 12.20 -9.20 -4.30
CA ARG A 78 10.87 -9.11 -4.91
C ARG A 78 10.21 -10.48 -4.94
N ILE A 79 8.90 -10.52 -4.69
CA ILE A 79 8.04 -11.68 -4.99
C ILE A 79 7.40 -11.41 -6.35
N ILE A 80 7.67 -12.26 -7.34
CA ILE A 80 7.17 -12.10 -8.72
C ILE A 80 6.16 -13.19 -9.06
N ASN A 81 5.33 -12.93 -10.08
CA ASN A 81 4.26 -13.84 -10.53
C ASN A 81 3.20 -14.14 -9.47
N VAL A 82 2.85 -13.12 -8.68
CA VAL A 82 1.78 -13.20 -7.66
C VAL A 82 0.44 -12.93 -8.33
N ALA A 83 -0.44 -13.93 -8.34
CA ALA A 83 -1.83 -13.77 -8.76
C ALA A 83 -2.55 -12.74 -7.87
N ALA A 84 -3.60 -12.11 -8.38
CA ALA A 84 -4.37 -11.14 -7.59
C ALA A 84 -5.05 -11.86 -6.41
N GLY A 85 -4.92 -11.30 -5.21
CA GLY A 85 -5.55 -11.85 -4.01
C GLY A 85 -7.08 -11.71 -4.05
N ALA A 86 -7.79 -12.67 -3.48
CA ALA A 86 -9.25 -12.72 -3.46
C ALA A 86 -9.82 -12.65 -2.04
N GLN A 87 -9.11 -13.19 -1.04
CA GLN A 87 -9.48 -13.15 0.37
C GLN A 87 -8.67 -12.09 1.13
N ASP A 88 -9.17 -11.68 2.30
CA ASP A 88 -8.54 -10.63 3.12
C ASP A 88 -7.11 -10.95 3.59
N THR A 89 -6.73 -12.23 3.58
CA THR A 89 -5.39 -12.71 3.97
C THR A 89 -4.48 -13.05 2.79
N ASP A 90 -4.90 -12.76 1.55
CA ASP A 90 -4.08 -12.98 0.37
C ASP A 90 -3.10 -11.83 0.12
N ALA A 91 -1.98 -12.12 -0.53
CA ALA A 91 -1.04 -11.09 -0.94
C ALA A 91 -1.64 -10.20 -2.04
N VAL A 92 -1.47 -8.88 -1.89
CA VAL A 92 -1.85 -7.89 -2.90
C VAL A 92 -0.71 -7.70 -3.91
N ASN A 93 -1.02 -7.75 -5.19
CA ASN A 93 -0.05 -7.43 -6.24
C ASN A 93 -0.17 -5.96 -6.72
N VAL A 94 0.77 -5.53 -7.58
CA VAL A 94 0.85 -4.13 -8.04
C VAL A 94 -0.35 -3.71 -8.90
N SER A 95 -1.03 -4.62 -9.61
CA SER A 95 -2.21 -4.25 -10.42
C SER A 95 -3.41 -3.92 -9.54
N GLN A 96 -3.63 -4.67 -8.45
CA GLN A 96 -4.65 -4.34 -7.45
C GLN A 96 -4.39 -2.97 -6.81
N LEU A 97 -3.14 -2.68 -6.40
CA LEU A 97 -2.78 -1.37 -5.84
C LEU A 97 -3.03 -0.22 -6.83
N LYS A 98 -2.66 -0.40 -8.11
CA LYS A 98 -2.90 0.60 -9.16
C LYS A 98 -4.40 0.83 -9.40
N SER A 99 -5.21 -0.22 -9.34
CA SER A 99 -6.67 -0.10 -9.48
C SER A 99 -7.27 0.79 -8.39
N VAL A 100 -6.85 0.60 -7.13
CA VAL A 100 -7.25 1.48 -6.02
C VAL A 100 -6.80 2.92 -6.25
N ALA A 101 -5.52 3.13 -6.59
CA ALA A 101 -4.97 4.47 -6.81
C ALA A 101 -5.68 5.23 -7.94
N SER A 102 -6.07 4.54 -9.02
CA SER A 102 -6.82 5.14 -10.12
C SER A 102 -8.27 5.48 -9.79
N GLY A 103 -8.86 4.82 -8.79
CA GLY A 103 -10.23 5.03 -8.34
C GLY A 103 -10.39 6.19 -7.35
N LEU A 104 -9.28 6.77 -6.86
CA LEU A 104 -9.32 7.90 -5.93
C LEU A 104 -9.74 9.17 -6.69
N THR A 105 -11.00 9.57 -6.54
CA THR A 105 -11.50 10.85 -7.06
C THR A 105 -10.86 12.02 -6.31
N HIS A 106 -10.12 12.87 -7.04
CA HIS A 106 -9.56 14.10 -6.50
C HIS A 106 -10.66 15.18 -6.46
N TYR A 107 -11.16 15.54 -5.27
CA TYR A 107 -12.14 16.62 -5.13
C TYR A 107 -11.45 17.98 -5.23
N TYR A 108 -11.78 18.75 -6.25
CA TYR A 108 -11.41 20.17 -6.33
C TYR A 108 -12.66 21.00 -5.99
N SER A 109 -12.73 21.56 -4.78
CA SER A 109 -13.76 22.55 -4.46
C SER A 109 -13.25 23.93 -4.88
N VAL A 110 -13.97 24.61 -5.78
CA VAL A 110 -13.79 26.04 -6.01
C VAL A 110 -15.09 26.74 -5.66
N ASN A 111 -15.19 27.20 -4.41
CA ASN A 111 -16.27 28.06 -3.91
C ASN A 111 -17.69 27.48 -4.01
N ASP A 112 -17.94 26.28 -3.48
CA ASP A 112 -19.31 25.93 -3.06
C ASP A 112 -19.49 26.42 -1.61
N ASN A 113 -20.61 27.07 -1.27
CA ASN A 113 -20.92 27.53 0.08
C ASN A 113 -21.26 26.35 1.03
N GLY A 114 -20.54 25.24 0.97
CA GLY A 114 -20.79 24.02 1.74
C GLY A 114 -21.83 23.08 1.14
N ALA A 115 -22.10 23.17 -0.17
CA ALA A 115 -23.07 22.34 -0.88
C ALA A 115 -22.36 21.44 -1.90
N GLN A 116 -21.90 20.29 -1.43
CA GLN A 116 -21.19 19.28 -2.20
C GLN A 116 -22.08 18.74 -3.35
N THR A 117 -21.87 19.25 -4.56
CA THR A 117 -22.61 18.80 -5.76
C THR A 117 -21.65 18.06 -6.69
N THR A 118 -21.86 16.75 -6.84
CA THR A 118 -21.13 15.92 -7.81
C THR A 118 -21.33 16.48 -9.22
N THR A 119 -20.35 17.22 -9.71
CA THR A 119 -20.36 17.79 -11.06
C THR A 119 -19.29 17.07 -11.87
N THR A 120 -19.69 16.18 -12.78
CA THR A 120 -18.79 15.62 -13.78
C THR A 120 -18.43 16.74 -14.77
N ILE A 121 -17.19 17.24 -14.71
CA ILE A 121 -16.71 18.27 -15.65
C ILE A 121 -16.55 17.62 -17.03
N THR A 122 -17.56 17.72 -17.87
CA THR A 122 -17.54 17.17 -19.24
C THR A 122 -16.98 18.15 -20.27
N THR A 123 -16.87 19.44 -19.94
CA THR A 123 -16.17 20.43 -20.77
C THR A 123 -15.58 21.54 -19.90
N VAL A 124 -14.26 21.73 -19.93
CA VAL A 124 -13.64 22.93 -19.36
C VAL A 124 -13.84 24.05 -20.37
N GLN A 125 -14.85 24.90 -20.17
CA GLN A 125 -14.92 26.15 -20.93
C GLN A 125 -13.73 27.02 -20.50
N PRO A 126 -12.93 27.59 -21.43
CA PRO A 126 -11.81 28.46 -21.07
C PRO A 126 -12.35 29.61 -20.22
N ALA A 127 -11.70 29.88 -19.10
CA ALA A 127 -12.15 30.82 -18.08
C ALA A 127 -12.55 32.17 -18.69
N ARG A 128 -13.85 32.41 -18.88
CA ARG A 128 -14.37 33.74 -19.19
C ARG A 128 -14.51 34.46 -17.86
N MET A 129 -13.61 35.39 -17.58
CA MET A 129 -13.65 36.20 -16.36
C MET A 129 -14.99 36.94 -16.31
N LEU A 130 -15.77 36.71 -15.25
CA LEU A 130 -17.02 37.40 -14.97
C LEU A 130 -16.71 38.53 -13.97
N CYS A 131 -16.92 39.77 -14.38
CA CYS A 131 -16.66 40.95 -13.55
C CYS A 131 -17.93 41.32 -12.80
N ARG A 132 -17.79 41.73 -11.52
CA ARG A 132 -18.91 42.23 -10.73
C ARG A 132 -19.34 43.58 -11.29
N GLY A 133 -20.56 43.69 -11.82
CA GLY A 133 -21.10 44.96 -12.32
C GLY A 133 -21.28 45.96 -11.17
N GLY A 134 -20.60 47.11 -11.26
CA GLY A 134 -20.72 48.19 -10.28
C GLY A 134 -22.06 48.91 -10.32
N ARG A 135 -22.63 49.12 -9.12
CA ARG A 135 -23.76 49.98 -8.70
C ARG A 135 -25.09 49.79 -9.45
N GLY A 136 -25.91 48.84 -8.96
CA GLY A 136 -27.36 48.93 -9.09
C GLY A 136 -28.11 47.67 -9.52
N GLY A 137 -27.43 46.60 -9.94
CA GLY A 137 -28.09 45.34 -10.29
C GLY A 137 -27.09 44.19 -10.31
N GLY A 138 -27.29 43.19 -9.45
CA GLY A 138 -26.35 42.11 -9.11
C GLY A 138 -26.06 41.08 -10.21
N GLY A 139 -25.97 41.49 -11.47
CA GLY A 139 -25.64 40.62 -12.60
C GLY A 139 -24.14 40.56 -12.86
N TRP A 140 -23.58 39.34 -12.87
CA TRP A 140 -22.25 39.05 -13.39
C TRP A 140 -22.25 39.24 -14.91
N ARG A 141 -21.39 40.11 -15.43
CA ARG A 141 -21.20 40.30 -16.88
C ARG A 141 -19.82 39.84 -17.30
N LEU A 142 -19.73 39.38 -18.55
CA LEU A 142 -18.48 38.97 -19.18
C LEU A 142 -17.54 40.17 -19.27
N CYS A 143 -16.31 40.05 -18.76
CA CYS A 143 -15.31 41.08 -18.95
C CYS A 143 -14.89 41.05 -20.43
N HIS A 144 -15.25 42.06 -21.21
CA HIS A 144 -14.69 42.23 -22.55
C HIS A 144 -13.31 42.86 -22.40
N GLY A 145 -12.25 42.07 -22.60
CA GLY A 145 -10.88 42.57 -22.65
C GLY A 145 -10.67 43.40 -23.91
N GLY A 146 -10.89 44.70 -23.84
CA GLY A 146 -10.47 45.68 -24.83
C GLY A 146 -9.68 46.77 -24.13
N TRP A 147 -8.36 46.72 -24.28
CA TRP A 147 -7.49 47.84 -23.93
C TRP A 147 -7.69 48.93 -24.98
N LEU A 148 -7.99 50.16 -24.52
CA LEU A 148 -7.76 51.38 -25.31
C LEU A 148 -6.25 51.59 -25.47
#